data_AF-A0A1M6PI19-F1
#
_entry.id   AF-A0A1M6PI19-F1
#
_cell.length_a   1.000
_cell.length_b   1.000
_cell.length_c   1.000
_cell.angle_alpha   90.00
_cell.angle_beta   90.00
_cell.angle_gamma   90.00
#
_symmetry.space_group_name_H-M   'P 1'
#
loop_
_entity.id
_entity.type
_entity.pdbx_description
1 polymer ?
#
loop_
_entity_poly.entity_id
_entity_poly.type
_entity_poly.pdbx_seq_one_letter_code
_entity_poly.pdbx_strand_id
1 'polypeptide(L)'
;MLFRAGSSHLGFVAGRYRNGAFSDRYTDVLRCAERTFTAYAPACSCGWRGPLFPATDAGHLRCRRVLVHQHLAQVTKECTPRPRPARRRVAVA
;
A
#
# COMPACT_ATOMS: atom_id res chain seq x y z
N MET A 1 -7.53 -3.27 6.93
CA MET A 1 -6.19 -3.06 7.56
C MET A 1 -5.30 -2.19 6.69
N LEU A 2 -4.62 -1.17 7.24
CA LEU A 2 -3.71 -0.26 6.54
C LEU A 2 -2.24 -0.63 6.81
N PHE A 3 -1.37 -0.45 5.82
CA PHE A 3 0.09 -0.62 5.93
C PHE A 3 0.79 0.70 5.66
N ARG A 4 1.80 1.07 6.46
CA ARG A 4 2.50 2.36 6.32
C ARG A 4 3.98 2.15 6.03
N ALA A 5 4.49 2.79 4.96
CA ALA A 5 5.91 2.84 4.62
C ALA A 5 6.29 4.29 4.28
N GLY A 6 6.92 5.02 5.19
CA GLY A 6 7.16 6.47 5.01
C GLY A 6 5.88 7.33 5.15
N SER A 7 6.01 8.65 4.98
CA SER A 7 4.93 9.62 5.27
C SER A 7 3.79 9.65 4.23
N SER A 8 4.00 9.14 3.01
CA SER A 8 3.07 9.26 1.88
C SER A 8 2.49 7.93 1.36
N HIS A 9 2.97 6.77 1.84
CA HIS A 9 2.51 5.47 1.34
C HIS A 9 1.70 4.71 2.40
N LEU A 10 0.39 4.69 2.17
CA LEU A 10 -0.58 3.92 2.93
C LEU A 10 -1.16 2.86 2.02
N GLY A 11 -0.66 1.64 2.19
CA GLY A 11 -1.08 0.46 1.45
C GLY A 11 -2.36 -0.14 2.02
N PHE A 12 -3.24 -0.62 1.14
CA PHE A 12 -4.50 -1.26 1.49
C PHE A 12 -4.88 -2.30 0.43
N VAL A 13 -5.87 -3.14 0.74
CA VAL A 13 -6.47 -4.06 -0.23
C VAL A 13 -7.79 -3.44 -0.69
N ALA A 14 -7.88 -3.13 -1.98
CA ALA A 14 -9.07 -2.57 -2.61
C ALA A 14 -9.94 -3.70 -3.18
N GLY A 15 -11.23 -3.67 -2.89
CA GLY A 15 -12.21 -4.55 -3.49
C GLY A 15 -12.71 -4.00 -4.82
N ARG A 16 -12.76 -4.84 -5.85
CA ARG A 16 -13.29 -4.48 -7.17
C ARG A 16 -14.79 -4.78 -7.23
N TYR A 17 -15.61 -3.76 -7.43
CA TYR A 17 -17.04 -3.90 -7.65
C TYR A 17 -17.33 -4.49 -9.04
N ARG A 18 -18.57 -4.92 -9.26
CA ARG A 18 -19.01 -5.50 -10.55
C ARG A 18 -18.90 -4.53 -11.72
N ASN A 19 -19.06 -3.24 -11.48
CA ASN A 19 -18.87 -2.18 -12.47
C ASN A 19 -17.39 -1.86 -12.76
N GLY A 20 -16.44 -2.57 -12.13
CA GLY A 20 -15.01 -2.37 -12.31
C GLY A 20 -14.39 -1.28 -11.45
N ALA A 21 -15.18 -0.50 -10.72
CA ALA A 21 -14.67 0.46 -9.75
C ALA A 21 -14.01 -0.25 -8.57
N PHE A 22 -13.16 0.47 -7.84
CA PHE A 22 -12.47 -0.06 -6.66
C PHE A 22 -12.89 0.69 -5.40
N SER A 23 -12.99 -0.05 -4.30
CA SER A 23 -13.13 0.52 -2.97
C SER A 23 -11.90 1.34 -2.59
N ASP A 24 -12.10 2.25 -1.65
CA ASP A 24 -11.04 3.11 -1.13
C ASP A 24 -10.29 2.46 0.04
N ARG A 25 -9.39 3.24 0.63
CA ARG A 25 -8.55 2.86 1.79
C ARG A 25 -9.32 2.74 3.11
N TYR A 26 -10.52 3.29 3.20
CA TYR A 26 -11.34 3.29 4.40
C TYR A 26 -12.25 2.05 4.46
N THR A 27 -12.41 1.37 3.32
CA THR A 27 -13.17 0.14 3.21
C THR A 27 -12.36 -1.06 3.74
N ASP A 28 -12.87 -1.72 4.79
CA ASP A 28 -12.35 -3.02 5.21
C ASP A 28 -13.06 -4.15 4.47
N VAL A 29 -12.44 -4.63 3.40
CA VAL A 29 -13.04 -5.59 2.46
C VAL A 29 -13.49 -6.89 3.12
N LEU A 30 -12.87 -7.29 4.25
CA LEU A 30 -13.22 -8.50 4.99
C LEU A 30 -14.48 -8.35 5.86
N ARG A 31 -14.94 -7.12 6.09
CA ARG A 31 -16.16 -6.83 6.87
C ARG A 31 -17.37 -6.54 6.00
N CYS A 32 -17.18 -6.42 4.70
CA CYS A 32 -18.29 -6.26 3.77
C CYS A 32 -19.05 -7.57 3.59
N ALA A 33 -20.32 -7.46 3.22
CA ALA A 33 -21.14 -8.63 2.92
C ALA A 33 -20.49 -9.51 1.83
N GLU A 34 -20.72 -10.82 1.91
CA GLU A 34 -20.23 -11.76 0.91
C GLU A 34 -20.65 -11.35 -0.51
N ARG A 35 -19.79 -11.64 -1.50
CA ARG A 35 -20.02 -11.35 -2.93
C ARG A 35 -20.19 -9.86 -3.27
N THR A 36 -19.90 -8.94 -2.34
CA THR A 36 -19.80 -7.50 -2.63
C THR A 36 -18.74 -7.20 -3.69
N PHE A 37 -17.59 -7.90 -3.58
CA PHE A 37 -16.45 -7.72 -4.48
C PHE A 37 -16.30 -8.89 -5.43
N THR A 38 -15.86 -8.59 -6.65
CA THR A 38 -15.55 -9.55 -7.71
C THR A 38 -14.08 -9.95 -7.73
N ALA A 39 -13.20 -9.11 -7.19
CA ALA A 39 -11.77 -9.34 -7.07
C ALA A 39 -11.16 -8.44 -5.97
N TYR A 40 -9.94 -8.74 -5.57
CA TYR A 40 -9.11 -7.88 -4.72
C TYR A 40 -7.88 -7.40 -5.49
N ALA A 41 -7.44 -6.17 -5.20
CA ALA A 41 -6.18 -5.63 -5.72
C ALA A 41 -5.40 -4.95 -4.59
N PRO A 42 -4.07 -5.11 -4.53
CA PRO A 42 -3.24 -4.29 -3.66
C PRO A 42 -3.18 -2.86 -4.21
N ALA A 43 -3.34 -1.88 -3.34
CA ALA A 43 -3.37 -0.47 -3.70
C ALA A 43 -2.61 0.37 -2.66
N CYS A 44 -2.21 1.58 -3.06
CA CYS A 44 -1.54 2.52 -2.19
C CYS A 44 -2.10 3.94 -2.38
N SER A 45 -2.08 4.75 -1.32
CA SER A 45 -2.46 6.17 -1.36
C SER A 45 -1.66 7.01 -2.36
N CYS A 46 -0.49 6.54 -2.80
CA CYS A 46 0.30 7.20 -3.84
C CYS A 46 -0.20 6.94 -5.27
N GLY A 47 -1.33 6.24 -5.45
CA GLY A 47 -1.91 5.91 -6.76
C GLY A 47 -1.47 4.56 -7.33
N TRP A 48 -0.49 3.89 -6.73
CA TRP A 48 -0.04 2.58 -7.17
C TRP A 48 -1.13 1.51 -6.97
N ARG A 49 -1.29 0.63 -7.95
CA ARG A 49 -2.22 -0.51 -7.95
C ARG A 49 -1.56 -1.71 -8.61
N GLY A 50 -1.65 -2.87 -7.95
CA GLY A 50 -1.09 -4.11 -8.48
C GLY A 50 -2.13 -5.03 -9.15
N PRO A 51 -1.77 -6.30 -9.37
CA PRO A 51 -2.61 -7.26 -10.08
C PRO A 51 -3.89 -7.63 -9.32
N LEU A 52 -4.87 -8.15 -10.06
CA LEU A 52 -6.13 -8.65 -9.51
C LEU A 52 -5.96 -10.08 -8.98
N PHE A 53 -6.62 -10.36 -7.85
CA PHE A 53 -6.72 -11.67 -7.24
C PHE A 53 -8.20 -12.02 -6.98
N PRO A 54 -8.55 -13.31 -6.87
CA PRO A 54 -9.90 -13.72 -6.51
C PRO A 54 -10.36 -13.08 -5.19
N ALA A 55 -11.67 -12.78 -5.08
CA ALA A 55 -12.28 -12.24 -3.86
C ALA A 55 -12.46 -13.34 -2.78
N THR A 56 -11.35 -13.93 -2.34
CA THR A 56 -11.26 -14.98 -1.33
C THR A 56 -10.21 -14.60 -0.28
N ASP A 57 -10.21 -15.27 0.87
CA ASP A 57 -9.20 -15.05 1.92
C ASP A 57 -7.77 -15.26 1.40
N ALA A 58 -7.57 -16.29 0.58
CA ALA A 58 -6.28 -16.55 -0.07
C ALA A 58 -5.89 -15.43 -1.03
N GLY A 59 -6.84 -14.87 -1.79
CA GLY A 59 -6.60 -13.73 -2.67
C GLY A 59 -6.27 -12.45 -1.89
N HIS A 60 -6.96 -12.21 -0.78
CA HIS A 60 -6.67 -11.09 0.12
C HIS A 60 -5.25 -11.20 0.72
N LEU A 61 -4.86 -12.39 1.19
CA LEU A 61 -3.49 -12.64 1.69
C LEU A 61 -2.43 -12.43 0.60
N ARG A 62 -2.68 -12.86 -0.64
CA ARG A 62 -1.78 -12.59 -1.77
C ARG A 62 -1.66 -11.09 -2.05
N CYS A 63 -2.76 -10.33 -2.03
CA CYS A 63 -2.71 -8.87 -2.16
C CYS A 63 -1.79 -8.26 -1.11
N ARG A 64 -1.95 -8.64 0.17
CA ARG A 64 -1.10 -8.14 1.26
C ARG A 64 0.39 -8.43 1.01
N ARG A 65 0.73 -9.66 0.60
CA ARG A 65 2.12 -10.02 0.28
C ARG A 65 2.67 -9.20 -0.88
N VAL A 66 1.92 -9.08 -1.97
CA VAL A 66 2.32 -8.31 -3.16
C VAL A 66 2.51 -6.84 -2.81
N LEU A 67 1.58 -6.23 -2.09
CA LEU A 67 1.69 -4.85 -1.62
C LEU A 67 2.98 -4.61 -0.83
N VAL A 68 3.30 -5.50 0.11
CA VAL A 68 4.50 -5.38 0.95
C VAL A 68 5.77 -5.56 0.12
N HIS A 69 5.86 -6.62 -0.69
CA HIS A 69 7.11 -6.98 -1.37
C HIS A 69 7.38 -6.20 -2.65
N GLN A 70 6.35 -5.87 -3.42
CA GLN A 70 6.52 -5.20 -4.71
C GLN A 70 6.48 -3.68 -4.58
N HIS A 71 5.75 -3.12 -3.61
CA HIS A 71 5.62 -1.66 -3.49
C HIS A 71 6.28 -1.12 -2.23
N LEU A 72 5.77 -1.50 -1.05
CA LEU A 72 6.20 -0.87 0.20
C LEU A 72 7.70 -1.12 0.48
N ALA A 73 8.21 -2.33 0.21
CA ALA A 73 9.62 -2.65 0.39
C ALA A 73 10.56 -1.95 -0.61
N GLN A 74 10.06 -1.46 -1.74
CA GLN A 74 10.85 -0.67 -2.70
C GLN A 74 10.92 0.79 -2.25
N VAL A 75 9.77 1.35 -1.87
CA VAL A 75 9.68 2.72 -1.36
C VAL A 75 10.48 2.91 -0.07
N THR A 76 10.53 1.93 0.83
CA THR A 76 11.39 2.03 2.03
C THR A 76 12.87 2.05 1.70
N LYS A 77 13.30 1.36 0.63
CA LYS A 77 14.71 1.41 0.17
C LYS A 77 15.04 2.80 -0.38
N GLU A 78 14.14 3.40 -1.15
CA GLU A 78 14.30 4.75 -1.68
C GLU A 78 14.29 5.82 -0.58
N CYS A 79 13.50 5.62 0.48
CA CYS A 79 13.46 6.46 1.68
C CYS A 79 14.59 6.17 2.70
N THR A 80 15.70 5.55 2.29
CA THR A 80 16.90 5.54 3.13
C THR A 80 17.34 7.00 3.29
N PRO A 81 17.37 7.57 4.52
CA PRO A 81 17.74 8.96 4.68
C PRO A 81 19.15 9.17 4.15
N ARG A 82 19.33 10.08 3.19
CA ARG A 82 20.66 10.60 2.87
C ARG A 82 21.29 11.06 4.19
N PRO A 83 22.53 10.68 4.51
CA PRO A 83 23.18 11.21 5.71
C PRO A 83 23.11 12.74 5.64
N ARG A 84 22.64 13.36 6.74
CA ARG A 84 22.67 14.83 6.85
C ARG A 84 24.11 15.26 6.57
N PRO A 85 24.37 16.17 5.63
CA PRO A 85 25.71 16.73 5.50
C PRO A 85 26.08 17.31 6.87
N ALA A 86 27.25 16.89 7.37
CA ALA A 86 27.74 17.37 8.65
C ALA A 86 27.67 18.90 8.65
N ARG A 87 26.96 19.49 9.62
CA ARG A 87 26.98 20.95 9.80
C ARG A 87 28.44 21.33 9.99
N ARG A 88 29.03 21.98 8.99
CA ARG A 88 30.35 22.59 9.09
C ARG A 88 30.24 23.59 10.24
N ARG A 89 30.85 23.29 11.38
CA ARG A 89 31.00 24.26 12.46
C ARG A 89 31.85 25.38 11.88
N VAL A 90 31.23 26.52 11.61
CA VAL A 90 31.97 27.75 11.37
C VAL A 90 32.56 28.13 12.72
N ALA A 91 33.86 27.95 12.88
CA ALA A 91 34.58 28.54 14.00
C ALA A 91 34.46 30.06 13.86
N VAL A 92 33.84 30.70 14.86
CA VAL A 92 33.92 32.14 15.04
C VAL A 92 35.13 32.36 15.95
N ALA A 93 36.15 33.00 15.36
CA ALA A 93 37.37 33.61 15.90
C ALA A 93 38.07 32.93 17.08
#